data_AF-A0A0Q6W161-F1
#
_entry.id   AF-A0A0Q6W161-F1
#
_cell.length_a   1.000
_cell.length_b   1.000
_cell.length_c   1.000
_cell.angle_alpha   90.00
_cell.angle_beta   90.00
_cell.angle_gamma   90.00
#
_symmetry.space_group_name_H-M   'P 1'
#
loop_
_entity.id
_entity.type
_entity.pdbx_description
1 polymer ?
#
loop_
_entity_poly.entity_id
_entity_poly.type
_entity_poly.pdbx_seq_one_letter_code
_entity_poly.pdbx_strand_id
1 'polypeptide(L)'
;MAGADWRYLRFPFLSAGGERQPAALEYLYGRGYQVADVSFSFSDWVYTDAYARCVAQEDAAAIQAMKTEYLAGVDSAIVRMKEDSQRVFGRVIPQVLLTHLGGWSAVTLPDVMARLNAAGARYVTLKEAQTDPAYAVPGDGSVISRIANLKGIKLPSAKPAAPPLDVGKLCR
;
A
#
# COMPACT_ATOMS: atom_id res chain seq x y z
N MET A 1 -21.65 -13.37 3.13
CA MET A 1 -21.88 -12.60 1.90
C MET A 1 -22.11 -13.58 0.74
N ALA A 2 -23.36 -13.82 0.38
CA ALA A 2 -23.72 -14.77 -0.67
C ALA A 2 -23.42 -14.17 -2.06
N GLY A 3 -22.83 -14.96 -2.97
CA GLY A 3 -22.61 -14.56 -4.37
C GLY A 3 -21.30 -13.84 -4.71
N ALA A 4 -20.42 -13.59 -3.73
CA ALA A 4 -19.13 -12.94 -3.97
C ALA A 4 -17.95 -13.93 -3.97
N ASP A 5 -16.95 -13.66 -4.81
CA ASP A 5 -15.73 -14.47 -4.94
C ASP A 5 -14.67 -14.01 -3.91
N TRP A 6 -14.64 -14.70 -2.77
CA TRP A 6 -13.78 -14.39 -1.62
C TRP A 6 -12.39 -14.99 -1.71
N ARG A 7 -12.04 -15.66 -2.81
CA ARG A 7 -10.82 -16.47 -2.90
C ARG A 7 -9.59 -15.62 -3.20
N TYR A 8 -9.36 -14.59 -2.40
CA TYR A 8 -8.18 -13.74 -2.44
C TYR A 8 -7.44 -13.83 -1.10
N LEU A 9 -6.13 -14.03 -1.15
CA LEU A 9 -5.27 -14.04 0.03
C LEU A 9 -4.09 -13.10 -0.20
N ARG A 10 -3.88 -12.18 0.75
CA ARG A 10 -2.65 -11.39 0.82
C ARG A 10 -1.75 -11.98 1.88
N PHE A 11 -0.50 -12.28 1.51
CA PHE A 11 0.46 -12.76 2.49
C PHE A 11 0.77 -11.68 3.54
N PRO A 12 0.81 -12.02 4.84
CA PRO A 12 1.27 -11.11 5.87
C PRO A 12 2.64 -10.55 5.54
N PHE A 13 2.86 -9.27 5.86
CA PHE A 13 4.11 -8.54 5.60
C PHE A 13 4.54 -8.48 4.13
N LEU A 14 3.64 -8.82 3.19
CA LEU A 14 3.97 -9.02 1.76
C LEU A 14 5.11 -10.03 1.56
N SER A 15 5.22 -11.01 2.45
CA SER A 15 6.19 -12.09 2.36
C SER A 15 5.50 -13.36 1.88
N ALA A 16 5.75 -13.73 0.63
CA ALA A 16 5.23 -14.92 -0.02
C ALA A 16 5.94 -16.22 0.44
N GLY A 17 6.76 -16.16 1.50
CA GLY A 17 7.28 -17.35 2.18
C GLY A 17 8.65 -17.86 1.70
N GLY A 18 9.41 -17.04 0.96
CA GLY A 18 10.78 -17.37 0.53
C GLY A 18 10.86 -18.72 -0.18
N GLU A 19 11.71 -19.63 0.31
CA GLU A 19 11.87 -20.98 -0.26
C GLU A 19 10.59 -21.82 -0.26
N ARG A 20 9.64 -21.53 0.64
CA ARG A 20 8.35 -22.23 0.72
C ARG A 20 7.30 -21.67 -0.23
N GLN A 21 7.61 -20.58 -0.93
CA GLN A 21 6.68 -19.92 -1.82
C GLN A 21 6.05 -20.87 -2.85
N PRO A 22 6.81 -21.71 -3.58
CA PRO A 22 6.20 -22.57 -4.61
C PRO A 22 5.13 -23.50 -4.04
N ALA A 23 5.41 -24.16 -2.92
CA ALA A 23 4.47 -25.05 -2.24
C ALA A 23 3.24 -24.30 -1.69
N ALA A 24 3.44 -23.08 -1.15
CA ALA A 24 2.34 -22.26 -0.69
C ALA A 24 1.42 -21.83 -1.85
N LEU A 25 2.00 -21.41 -2.98
CA LEU A 25 1.24 -21.03 -4.18
C LEU A 25 0.49 -22.23 -4.77
N GLU A 26 1.13 -23.39 -4.88
CA GLU A 26 0.49 -24.63 -5.31
C GLU A 26 -0.73 -24.97 -4.45
N TYR A 27 -0.56 -24.90 -3.12
CA TYR A 27 -1.65 -25.16 -2.17
C TYR A 27 -2.84 -24.21 -2.34
N LEU A 28 -2.56 -22.91 -2.52
CA LEU A 28 -3.56 -21.85 -2.68
C LEU A 28 -4.28 -21.96 -4.03
N TYR A 29 -3.52 -22.04 -5.12
CA TYR A 29 -4.05 -22.11 -6.48
C TYR A 29 -4.84 -23.39 -6.72
N GLY A 30 -4.39 -24.53 -6.18
CA GLY A 30 -5.14 -25.79 -6.22
C GLY A 30 -6.50 -25.74 -5.50
N ARG A 31 -6.71 -24.74 -4.63
CA ARG A 31 -7.98 -24.46 -3.93
C ARG A 31 -8.72 -23.26 -4.54
N GLY A 32 -8.26 -22.75 -5.67
CA GLY A 32 -8.85 -21.61 -6.37
C GLY A 32 -8.65 -20.27 -5.67
N TYR A 33 -7.70 -20.16 -4.73
CA TYR A 33 -7.28 -18.86 -4.21
C TYR A 33 -6.42 -18.14 -5.25
N GLN A 34 -6.48 -16.81 -5.23
CA GLN A 34 -5.57 -15.92 -5.92
C GLN A 34 -4.78 -15.12 -4.88
N VAL A 35 -3.53 -14.79 -5.21
CA VAL A 35 -2.75 -13.86 -4.38
C VAL A 35 -3.25 -12.45 -4.63
N ALA A 36 -3.56 -11.72 -3.55
CA ALA A 36 -3.91 -10.31 -3.57
C ALA A 36 -2.64 -9.46 -3.41
N ASP A 37 -1.99 -9.20 -4.53
CA ASP A 37 -0.80 -8.38 -4.65
C ASP A 37 -1.04 -6.93 -4.23
N VAL A 38 0.05 -6.17 -4.17
CA VAL A 38 0.09 -4.75 -3.82
C VAL A 38 1.05 -4.07 -4.77
N SER A 39 0.72 -2.87 -5.23
CA SER A 39 1.66 -2.04 -6.01
C SER A 39 2.26 -0.89 -5.19
N PHE A 40 1.51 -0.35 -4.23
CA PHE A 40 1.97 0.75 -3.38
C PHE A 40 1.22 0.81 -2.03
N SER A 41 1.77 1.58 -1.09
CA SER A 41 1.15 1.84 0.22
C SER A 41 1.53 3.23 0.71
N PHE A 42 0.81 3.73 1.71
CA PHE A 42 1.10 5.01 2.39
C PHE A 42 1.73 4.83 3.78
N SER A 43 2.08 3.60 4.17
CA SER A 43 2.60 3.29 5.52
C SER A 43 1.68 3.81 6.65
N ASP A 44 0.38 3.74 6.44
CA ASP A 44 -0.66 4.21 7.37
C ASP A 44 -0.58 3.55 8.76
N TRP A 45 -0.15 2.30 8.81
CA TRP A 45 0.06 1.55 10.05
C TRP A 45 1.01 2.25 11.04
N VAL A 46 1.99 3.02 10.56
CA VAL A 46 2.97 3.74 11.40
C VAL A 46 2.30 4.70 12.40
N TYR A 47 1.15 5.25 12.02
CA TYR A 47 0.43 6.27 12.79
C TYR A 47 -0.60 5.68 13.76
N THR A 48 -0.92 4.39 13.65
CA THR A 48 -2.09 3.81 14.33
C THR A 48 -1.97 3.88 15.85
N ASP A 49 -0.84 3.44 16.41
CA ASP A 49 -0.63 3.43 17.86
C ASP A 49 -0.50 4.84 18.42
N ALA A 50 0.19 5.74 17.71
CA ALA A 50 0.34 7.13 18.12
C ALA A 50 -1.00 7.86 18.12
N TYR A 51 -1.83 7.64 17.10
CA TYR A 51 -3.17 8.18 17.03
C TYR A 51 -4.02 7.75 18.23
N ALA A 52 -4.01 6.45 18.57
CA ALA A 52 -4.75 5.96 19.73
C ALA A 52 -4.32 6.64 21.04
N ARG A 53 -3.01 6.82 21.25
CA ARG A 53 -2.49 7.52 22.43
C ARG A 53 -2.88 9.00 22.44
N CYS A 54 -2.73 9.71 21.33
CA CYS A 54 -3.05 11.13 21.26
C CYS A 54 -4.55 11.41 21.42
N VAL A 55 -5.42 10.51 20.93
CA VAL A 55 -6.85 10.60 21.21
C VAL A 55 -7.13 10.46 22.71
N ALA A 56 -6.48 9.50 23.38
CA ALA A 56 -6.65 9.30 24.82
C ALA A 56 -6.15 10.48 25.68
N GLN A 57 -5.18 11.25 25.18
CA GLN A 57 -4.68 12.46 25.83
C GLN A 57 -5.35 13.75 25.34
N GLU A 58 -6.34 13.65 24.44
CA GLU A 58 -7.01 14.80 23.81
C GLU A 58 -6.04 15.78 23.10
N ASP A 59 -4.89 15.27 22.63
CA ASP A 59 -3.85 16.08 21.98
C ASP A 59 -4.19 16.30 20.48
N ALA A 60 -5.13 17.21 20.26
CA ALA A 60 -5.56 17.61 18.92
C ALA A 60 -4.41 18.21 18.08
N ALA A 61 -3.43 18.86 18.73
CA ALA A 61 -2.29 19.47 18.04
C ALA A 61 -1.37 18.38 17.45
N ALA A 62 -1.04 17.34 18.23
CA ALA A 62 -0.27 16.20 17.75
C ALA A 62 -1.00 15.44 16.64
N ILE A 63 -2.32 15.24 16.77
CA ILE A 63 -3.14 14.60 15.74
C ILE A 63 -3.08 15.42 14.43
N GLN A 64 -3.20 16.74 14.50
CA GLN A 64 -3.15 17.59 13.33
C GLN A 64 -1.76 17.64 12.68
N ALA A 65 -0.70 17.61 13.48
CA ALA A 65 0.68 17.50 13.00
C ALA A 65 0.89 16.17 12.24
N MET A 66 0.45 15.05 12.82
CA MET A 66 0.50 13.74 12.16
C MET A 66 -0.28 13.73 10.85
N LYS A 67 -1.47 14.34 10.80
CA LYS A 67 -2.28 14.40 9.57
C LYS A 67 -1.55 15.16 8.48
N THR A 68 -0.96 16.30 8.83
CA THR A 68 -0.21 17.14 7.90
C THR A 68 0.95 16.37 7.28
N GLU A 69 1.76 15.69 8.10
CA GLU A 69 2.88 14.88 7.61
C GLU A 69 2.43 13.69 6.77
N TYR A 70 1.47 12.91 7.28
CA TYR A 70 0.97 11.72 6.60
C TYR A 70 0.44 12.07 5.20
N LEU A 71 -0.34 13.14 5.11
CA LEU A 71 -0.92 13.58 3.85
C LEU A 71 0.14 14.10 2.87
N ALA A 72 1.17 14.82 3.33
CA ALA A 72 2.33 15.15 2.49
C ALA A 72 3.06 13.88 1.98
N GLY A 73 3.12 12.84 2.81
CA GLY A 73 3.60 11.51 2.43
C GLY A 73 2.72 10.84 1.37
N VAL A 74 1.40 10.96 1.47
CA VAL A 74 0.44 10.46 0.48
C VAL A 74 0.66 11.12 -0.88
N ASP A 75 0.81 12.44 -0.95
CA ASP A 75 1.07 13.14 -2.23
C ASP A 75 2.36 12.64 -2.87
N SER A 76 3.43 12.55 -2.07
CA SER A 76 4.74 12.08 -2.51
C SER A 76 4.69 10.63 -3.01
N ALA A 77 3.92 9.78 -2.34
CA ALA A 77 3.74 8.38 -2.71
C ALA A 77 2.93 8.22 -3.99
N ILE A 78 1.90 9.06 -4.23
CA ILE A 78 1.13 9.07 -5.48
C ILE A 78 2.03 9.44 -6.66
N VAL A 79 2.85 10.48 -6.54
CA VAL A 79 3.81 10.86 -7.60
C VAL A 79 4.76 9.71 -7.89
N ARG A 80 5.41 9.18 -6.85
CA ARG A 80 6.37 8.09 -6.98
C ARG A 80 5.76 6.84 -7.61
N MET A 81 4.56 6.46 -7.18
CA MET A 81 3.86 5.30 -7.73
C MET A 81 3.64 5.43 -9.25
N LYS A 82 3.34 6.64 -9.77
CA LYS A 82 3.20 6.86 -11.22
C LYS A 82 4.55 6.73 -11.92
N GLU A 83 5.57 7.39 -11.37
CA GLU A 83 6.92 7.39 -11.93
C GLU A 83 7.56 6.00 -11.96
N ASP A 84 7.46 5.26 -10.86
CA ASP A 84 8.01 3.91 -10.74
C ASP A 84 7.25 2.94 -11.65
N SER A 85 5.91 3.06 -11.74
CA SER A 85 5.14 2.27 -12.70
C SER A 85 5.56 2.57 -14.13
N GLN A 86 5.70 3.84 -14.51
CA GLN A 86 6.15 4.26 -15.84
C GLN A 86 7.56 3.71 -16.14
N ARG A 87 8.47 3.78 -15.16
CA ARG A 87 9.85 3.30 -15.30
C ARG A 87 9.94 1.78 -15.47
N VAL A 88 9.11 1.01 -14.75
CA VAL A 88 9.17 -0.46 -14.74
C VAL A 88 8.36 -1.09 -15.87
N PHE A 89 7.22 -0.49 -16.23
CA PHE A 89 6.25 -1.06 -17.16
C PHE A 89 6.05 -0.25 -18.44
N GLY A 90 6.65 0.94 -18.56
CA GLY A 90 6.42 1.85 -19.70
C GLY A 90 5.03 2.51 -19.70
N ARG A 91 4.25 2.30 -18.64
CA ARG A 91 2.91 2.88 -18.43
C ARG A 91 2.55 2.86 -16.94
N VAL A 92 1.53 3.64 -16.57
CA VAL A 92 0.88 3.48 -15.26
C VAL A 92 -0.06 2.27 -15.31
N ILE A 93 0.28 1.19 -14.61
CA ILE A 93 -0.57 -0.01 -14.49
C ILE A 93 -1.75 0.28 -13.52
N PRO A 94 -2.84 -0.50 -13.53
CA PRO A 94 -3.82 -0.49 -12.43
C PRO A 94 -3.10 -0.69 -11.09
N GLN A 95 -3.37 0.17 -10.12
CA GLN A 95 -2.64 0.20 -8.86
C GLN A 95 -3.46 -0.47 -7.76
N VAL A 96 -2.83 -1.33 -6.97
CA VAL A 96 -3.45 -1.97 -5.81
C VAL A 96 -2.85 -1.35 -4.55
N LEU A 97 -3.66 -0.52 -3.89
CA LEU A 97 -3.31 0.15 -2.64
C LEU A 97 -3.39 -0.82 -1.46
N LEU A 98 -2.31 -0.88 -0.67
CA LEU A 98 -2.33 -1.47 0.67
C LEU A 98 -2.65 -0.39 1.72
N THR A 99 -3.68 -0.65 2.52
CA THR A 99 -4.08 0.14 3.70
C THR A 99 -4.67 -0.80 4.75
N HIS A 100 -4.76 -0.32 5.99
CA HIS A 100 -5.22 -1.06 7.15
C HIS A 100 -6.44 -0.37 7.76
N LEU A 101 -7.49 -1.13 8.06
CA LEU A 101 -8.66 -0.60 8.75
C LEU A 101 -8.33 -0.35 10.23
N GLY A 102 -8.51 0.89 10.70
CA GLY A 102 -8.26 1.29 12.08
C GLY A 102 -8.67 2.74 12.32
N GLY A 103 -8.47 3.24 13.55
CA GLY A 103 -8.85 4.62 13.91
C GLY A 103 -8.17 5.68 13.05
N TRP A 104 -6.88 5.50 12.74
CA TRP A 104 -6.13 6.41 11.89
C TRP A 104 -6.68 6.47 10.46
N SER A 105 -6.90 5.31 9.83
CA SER A 105 -7.45 5.27 8.48
C SER A 105 -8.89 5.78 8.45
N ALA A 106 -9.70 5.53 9.48
CA ALA A 106 -11.06 6.07 9.56
C ALA A 106 -11.09 7.61 9.47
N VAL A 107 -10.13 8.30 10.08
CA VAL A 107 -10.09 9.77 10.11
C VAL A 107 -9.25 10.43 9.00
N THR A 108 -8.57 9.64 8.18
CA THR A 108 -7.71 10.14 7.08
C THR A 108 -8.14 9.65 5.71
N LEU A 109 -8.90 8.55 5.61
CA LEU A 109 -9.34 7.98 4.34
C LEU A 109 -10.09 8.98 3.45
N PRO A 110 -10.99 9.85 3.95
CA PRO A 110 -11.63 10.86 3.11
C PRO A 110 -10.63 11.78 2.39
N ASP A 111 -9.60 12.26 3.10
CA ASP A 111 -8.55 13.13 2.51
C ASP A 111 -7.66 12.36 1.53
N VAL A 112 -7.33 11.11 1.85
CA VAL A 112 -6.57 10.21 0.97
C VAL A 112 -7.33 9.98 -0.33
N MET A 113 -8.62 9.67 -0.26
CA MET A 113 -9.48 9.46 -1.42
C MET A 113 -9.62 10.74 -2.26
N ALA A 114 -9.74 11.91 -1.61
CA ALA A 114 -9.76 13.20 -2.31
C ALA A 114 -8.48 13.45 -3.11
N ARG A 115 -7.30 13.14 -2.52
CA ARG A 115 -6.00 13.26 -3.19
C ARG A 115 -5.84 12.27 -4.35
N LEU A 116 -6.27 11.03 -4.17
CA LEU A 116 -6.29 10.04 -5.25
C LEU A 116 -7.21 10.50 -6.40
N ASN A 117 -8.39 11.01 -6.08
CA ASN A 117 -9.33 11.54 -7.07
C ASN A 117 -8.75 12.74 -7.83
N ALA A 118 -8.14 13.69 -7.12
CA ALA A 118 -7.45 14.84 -7.72
C ALA A 118 -6.28 14.41 -8.60
N ALA A 119 -5.61 13.31 -8.24
CA ALA A 119 -4.56 12.69 -9.06
C ALA A 119 -5.11 11.85 -10.24
N GLY A 120 -6.42 11.82 -10.46
CA GLY A 120 -7.06 11.17 -11.60
C GLY A 120 -7.43 9.70 -11.38
N ALA A 121 -7.52 9.24 -10.13
CA ALA A 121 -7.89 7.86 -9.83
C ALA A 121 -9.28 7.48 -10.39
N ARG A 122 -9.36 6.22 -10.81
CA ARG A 122 -10.59 5.50 -11.15
C ARG A 122 -10.51 4.15 -10.44
N TYR A 123 -11.60 3.74 -9.81
CA TYR A 123 -11.61 2.57 -8.94
C TYR A 123 -12.19 1.38 -9.69
N VAL A 124 -11.45 0.27 -9.65
CA VAL A 124 -11.82 -1.03 -10.21
C VAL A 124 -11.71 -2.08 -9.12
N THR A 125 -12.32 -3.24 -9.34
CA THR A 125 -12.16 -4.36 -8.42
C THR A 125 -10.73 -4.90 -8.44
N LEU A 126 -10.31 -5.57 -7.38
CA LEU A 126 -9.02 -6.26 -7.33
C LEU A 126 -8.89 -7.27 -8.48
N LYS A 127 -9.97 -7.99 -8.78
CA LYS A 127 -10.04 -8.96 -9.89
C LYS A 127 -9.67 -8.31 -11.21
N GLU A 128 -10.29 -7.17 -11.54
CA GLU A 128 -10.01 -6.43 -12.77
C GLU A 128 -8.57 -5.91 -12.80
N ALA A 129 -8.09 -5.30 -11.71
CA ALA A 129 -6.74 -4.77 -11.62
C ALA A 129 -5.66 -5.84 -11.88
N GLN A 130 -5.82 -7.03 -11.27
CA GLN A 130 -4.85 -8.13 -11.39
C GLN A 130 -5.00 -8.96 -12.67
N THR A 131 -5.90 -8.61 -13.59
CA THR A 131 -5.84 -9.14 -14.97
C THR A 131 -4.68 -8.55 -15.77
N ASP A 132 -4.12 -7.42 -15.31
CA ASP A 132 -2.98 -6.79 -15.94
C ASP A 132 -1.73 -7.69 -15.86
N PRO A 133 -0.99 -7.91 -16.96
CA PRO A 133 0.20 -8.77 -16.99
C PRO A 133 1.29 -8.40 -15.97
N ALA A 134 1.30 -7.18 -15.45
CA ALA A 134 2.21 -6.79 -14.38
C ALA A 134 2.08 -7.70 -13.14
N TYR A 135 0.89 -8.22 -12.86
CA TYR A 135 0.59 -9.06 -11.69
C TYR A 135 0.80 -10.57 -11.94
N ALA A 136 1.35 -10.96 -13.10
CA ALA A 136 1.52 -12.38 -13.45
C ALA A 136 2.59 -13.10 -12.61
N VAL A 137 3.54 -12.36 -12.02
CA VAL A 137 4.65 -12.94 -11.25
C VAL A 137 4.36 -12.77 -9.76
N PRO A 138 4.05 -13.85 -9.01
CA PRO A 138 3.89 -13.78 -7.57
C PRO A 138 5.26 -13.64 -6.87
N GLY A 139 5.31 -13.01 -5.71
CA GLY A 139 6.57 -12.82 -4.97
C GLY A 139 6.46 -11.90 -3.78
N ASP A 140 7.60 -11.70 -3.13
CA ASP A 140 7.73 -10.79 -2.01
C ASP A 140 7.61 -9.33 -2.46
N GLY A 141 7.17 -8.49 -1.51
CA GLY A 141 7.08 -7.05 -1.69
C GLY A 141 5.99 -6.62 -2.68
N SER A 142 6.07 -5.36 -3.11
CA SER A 142 5.15 -4.82 -4.11
C SER A 142 5.49 -5.33 -5.50
N VAL A 143 4.48 -5.41 -6.38
CA VAL A 143 4.67 -5.81 -7.79
C VAL A 143 5.66 -4.89 -8.51
N ILE A 144 5.64 -3.59 -8.20
CA ILE A 144 6.56 -2.61 -8.82
C ILE A 144 8.00 -2.94 -8.44
N SER A 145 8.31 -3.07 -7.15
CA SER A 145 9.67 -3.38 -6.68
C SER A 145 10.12 -4.77 -7.11
N ARG A 146 9.22 -5.75 -7.08
CA ARG A 146 9.47 -7.12 -7.52
C ARG A 146 9.87 -7.17 -9.00
N ILE A 147 9.07 -6.57 -9.88
CA ILE A 147 9.38 -6.56 -11.31
C ILE A 147 10.60 -5.68 -11.63
N ALA A 148 10.79 -4.56 -10.91
CA ALA A 148 11.99 -3.74 -11.06
C ALA A 148 13.27 -4.56 -10.78
N ASN A 149 13.28 -5.32 -9.69
CA ASN A 149 14.40 -6.19 -9.32
C ASN A 149 14.66 -7.26 -10.39
N LEU A 150 13.62 -7.93 -10.89
CA LEU A 150 13.75 -8.94 -11.95
C LEU A 150 14.30 -8.35 -13.27
N LYS A 151 14.01 -7.08 -13.56
CA LYS A 151 14.51 -6.37 -14.75
C LYS A 151 15.85 -5.65 -14.53
N GLY A 152 16.42 -5.69 -13.32
CA GLY A 152 17.63 -4.92 -12.98
C GLY A 152 17.42 -3.40 -12.99
N ILE A 153 16.19 -2.92 -12.85
CA ILE A 153 15.84 -1.50 -12.83
C ILE A 153 15.99 -0.96 -11.41
N LYS A 154 16.82 0.06 -11.23
CA LYS A 154 16.96 0.75 -9.93
C LYS A 154 15.82 1.74 -9.73
N LEU A 155 15.06 1.55 -8.65
CA LEU A 155 14.07 2.51 -8.19
C LEU A 155 14.73 3.59 -7.29
N PRO A 156 14.32 4.87 -7.40
CA PRO A 156 14.84 5.92 -6.52
C PRO A 156 14.49 5.63 -5.07
N SER A 157 15.41 5.95 -4.15
CA SER A 157 15.07 5.98 -2.74
C SER A 157 14.13 7.15 -2.45
N ALA A 158 13.19 6.91 -1.54
CA ALA A 158 12.37 7.96 -0.97
C ALA A 158 13.27 8.93 -0.19
N LYS A 159 13.47 10.16 -0.68
CA LYS A 159 13.99 11.24 0.16
C LYS A 159 12.81 11.99 0.78
N PRO A 160 12.66 12.02 2.12
CA PRO A 160 11.72 12.92 2.77
C PRO A 160 12.10 14.37 2.48
N ALA A 161 11.10 15.24 2.30
CA ALA A 161 11.31 16.68 2.11
C ALA A 161 11.67 17.41 3.42
N ALA A 162 11.37 16.81 4.58
CA ALA A 162 11.67 17.30 5.92
C ALA A 162 12.04 16.12 6.84
N PRO A 163 12.71 16.35 7.98
CA PRO A 163 12.85 15.32 9.00
C PRO A 163 11.46 14.82 9.41
N PRO A 164 11.21 13.49 9.35
CA PRO A 164 9.90 12.97 9.71
C PRO A 164 9.64 13.20 11.20
N LEU A 165 8.39 13.47 11.55
CA LEU A 165 7.89 13.44 12.93
C LEU A 165 8.29 12.10 13.55
N ASP A 166 8.77 12.15 14.79
CA ASP A 166 8.97 10.95 15.58
C ASP A 166 7.61 10.47 16.11
N VAL A 167 6.78 9.93 15.20
CA VAL A 167 5.42 9.44 15.47
C VAL A 167 5.42 8.46 16.65
N GLY A 168 6.50 7.68 16.81
CA GLY A 168 6.67 6.73 17.90
C GLY A 168 6.72 7.37 19.29
N LYS A 169 7.14 8.64 19.40
CA LYS A 169 7.27 9.38 20.67
C LYS A 169 6.08 10.28 21.00
N LEU A 170 5.18 10.53 20.05
CA LEU A 170 4.04 11.41 20.28
C LEU A 170 3.10 10.83 21.35
N CYS A 171 2.62 11.71 22.23
CA CYS A 171 1.63 11.42 23.27
C CYS A 171 2.03 10.21 24.14
N ARG A 172 3.29 10.19 24.59
CA ARG A 172 3.81 9.20 25.55
C ARG A 172 3.85 9.75 26.95
#